data_AF-A0A2Z7CKV8-F1
#
_entry.id   AF-A0A2Z7CKV8-F1
#
_cell.length_a   1.000
_cell.length_b   1.000
_cell.length_c   1.000
_cell.angle_alpha   90.00
_cell.angle_beta   90.00
_cell.angle_gamma   90.00
#
_symmetry.space_group_name_H-M   'P 1'
#
loop_
_entity.id
_entity.type
_entity.pdbx_description
1 polymer ?
#
loop_
_entity_poly.entity_id
_entity_poly.type
_entity_poly.pdbx_seq_one_letter_code
_entity_poly.pdbx_strand_id
1 'polypeptide(L)'
;MASKLGFPVAKPRFLMAHIRKPFVSVSSLPSSAPGAHSVHFGAAKLSIQRRLLDGSAKATTDQQGQAQEGDVVDSNVLPYCSIDGKRKKTIGEMEQEFLQALQAFYYEGKSIMSNEEFDNLKEELMWEGSSVVMLSADEQRFLEASMAYVSGKPILSDKEFDELKQKLKMDGSEIVVEGPRCSLRSRKVYSDLSVDYFKMFLLNVPAAVVALGLFFFLDDLTGFEITYLLELPEPFSFIFTWFAAIPAIIWLSFTLTNFILKDFLILVGLCPNCGTENNSFFGTILTVSSGGATNKVKCSNFLLVLAVVATKANAAGYSTPVFRPSAWKLAHATFYGDNSGNGMGGACGYGNVYSSGYGSQTAALSSVLFNNGYGCGQCFQLTCVKSQWCYKGYTTITATNLCPPNSGVALQQRVPCVRRGGLRFYFQGNGYWLLVYVMNVGGGGDIWSMAVKGSKSGWINMSHNWGASYQAFATLGGQSLSFKITSYTNHQTLVAYNVAPANWQPGITYSTYVNFH
;
A
#
# COMPACT_ATOMS: atom_id res chain seq x y z
N MET A 1 35.73 -6.20 29.07
CA MET A 1 37.11 -5.70 28.95
C MET A 1 37.36 -5.37 27.50
N ALA A 2 38.01 -4.23 27.27
CA ALA A 2 38.10 -3.51 25.99
C ALA A 2 38.73 -4.29 24.84
N SER A 3 38.36 -3.92 23.61
CA SER A 3 39.34 -3.49 22.60
C SER A 3 38.67 -2.64 21.51
N LYS A 4 39.24 -1.45 21.32
CA LYS A 4 38.97 -0.48 20.25
C LYS A 4 39.35 -1.06 18.89
N LEU A 5 38.67 -0.61 17.82
CA LEU A 5 39.26 -0.21 16.54
C LEU A 5 38.21 0.59 15.75
N GLY A 6 38.62 1.72 15.18
CA GLY A 6 37.75 2.67 14.47
C GLY A 6 38.08 2.82 12.99
N PHE A 7 37.36 3.77 12.38
CA PHE A 7 37.46 4.38 11.03
C PHE A 7 36.77 3.65 9.86
N PRO A 8 36.35 4.32 8.75
CA PRO A 8 36.14 5.75 8.49
C PRO A 8 34.80 6.11 7.79
N VAL A 9 34.51 7.42 7.71
CA VAL A 9 33.39 8.05 6.98
C VAL A 9 33.72 8.16 5.48
N ALA A 10 32.80 7.75 4.59
CA ALA A 10 32.91 8.00 3.13
C ALA A 10 31.68 8.78 2.59
N LYS A 11 31.94 9.83 1.81
CA LYS A 11 30.96 10.66 1.08
C LYS A 11 30.58 10.01 -0.28
N PRO A 12 29.38 10.28 -0.84
CA PRO A 12 28.92 9.62 -2.06
C PRO A 12 29.50 10.27 -3.33
N ARG A 13 29.77 9.44 -4.35
CA ARG A 13 30.31 9.82 -5.66
C ARG A 13 29.20 9.73 -6.71
N PHE A 14 28.93 10.85 -7.38
CA PHE A 14 28.05 10.93 -8.56
C PHE A 14 28.71 10.25 -9.78
N LEU A 15 27.98 9.40 -10.49
CA LEU A 15 28.37 8.88 -11.80
C LEU A 15 27.26 9.10 -12.84
N MET A 16 27.58 9.91 -13.85
CA MET A 16 26.82 10.13 -15.09
C MET A 16 27.07 8.96 -16.06
N ALA A 17 26.01 8.39 -16.63
CA ALA A 17 26.11 7.32 -17.64
C ALA A 17 25.80 7.85 -19.05
N HIS A 18 26.70 7.57 -19.99
CA HIS A 18 26.63 7.93 -21.40
C HIS A 18 25.59 7.09 -22.18
N ILE A 19 24.84 7.78 -23.03
CA ILE A 19 23.82 7.25 -23.94
C ILE A 19 24.50 6.62 -25.18
N ARG A 20 24.19 5.35 -25.49
CA ARG A 20 24.39 4.74 -26.82
C ARG A 20 23.08 4.14 -27.32
N LYS A 21 22.58 4.64 -28.46
CA LYS A 21 21.49 4.08 -29.25
C LYS A 21 22.02 2.98 -30.18
N PRO A 22 21.23 1.96 -30.53
CA PRO A 22 21.38 1.29 -31.82
C PRO A 22 20.15 1.45 -32.73
N PHE A 23 20.49 1.33 -34.00
CA PHE A 23 19.72 1.56 -35.22
C PHE A 23 18.66 0.48 -35.50
N VAL A 24 17.66 0.88 -36.29
CA VAL A 24 16.58 0.07 -36.88
C VAL A 24 17.08 -0.67 -38.12
N SER A 25 16.57 -1.89 -38.37
CA SER A 25 16.45 -2.43 -39.74
C SER A 25 15.12 -3.15 -39.92
N VAL A 26 14.51 -2.94 -41.09
CA VAL A 26 13.17 -3.33 -41.53
C VAL A 26 13.29 -4.38 -42.62
N SER A 27 12.45 -5.43 -42.57
CA SER A 27 11.90 -6.22 -43.70
C SER A 27 11.34 -7.54 -43.15
N SER A 28 10.27 -8.20 -43.60
CA SER A 28 9.15 -7.95 -44.52
C SER A 28 8.26 -9.21 -44.43
N LEU A 29 6.94 -9.06 -44.53
CA LEU A 29 5.91 -10.12 -44.60
C LEU A 29 5.96 -10.92 -45.94
N PRO A 30 5.36 -12.13 -46.05
CA PRO A 30 3.94 -12.25 -46.44
C PRO A 30 3.11 -13.40 -45.82
N SER A 31 1.78 -13.24 -45.96
CA SER A 31 0.59 -14.11 -45.74
C SER A 31 0.65 -15.49 -46.44
N SER A 32 -0.15 -16.54 -46.17
CA SER A 32 -1.61 -16.71 -45.97
C SER A 32 -1.97 -18.19 -45.63
N ALA A 33 -3.14 -18.45 -45.01
CA ALA A 33 -3.71 -19.75 -44.54
C ALA A 33 -4.37 -20.62 -45.67
N PRO A 34 -5.28 -21.63 -45.47
CA PRO A 34 -5.69 -22.49 -44.31
C PRO A 34 -5.96 -24.02 -44.64
N GLY A 35 -6.34 -24.85 -43.64
CA GLY A 35 -7.06 -26.16 -43.78
C GLY A 35 -6.43 -27.32 -42.96
N ALA A 36 -7.01 -27.91 -41.90
CA ALA A 36 -8.18 -28.81 -41.71
C ALA A 36 -7.83 -30.32 -41.63
N HIS A 37 -8.46 -31.03 -40.67
CA HIS A 37 -8.49 -32.50 -40.39
C HIS A 37 -7.23 -33.13 -39.72
N SER A 38 -7.25 -34.19 -38.91
CA SER A 38 -8.26 -34.98 -38.16
C SER A 38 -7.47 -36.03 -37.34
N VAL A 39 -7.90 -36.24 -36.10
CA VAL A 39 -7.81 -37.42 -35.19
C VAL A 39 -7.13 -38.70 -35.70
N HIS A 40 -6.25 -39.30 -34.87
CA HIS A 40 -6.29 -40.74 -34.59
C HIS A 40 -5.73 -41.14 -33.21
N PHE A 41 -6.50 -41.98 -32.53
CA PHE A 41 -6.27 -42.66 -31.24
C PHE A 41 -5.37 -43.89 -31.36
N GLY A 42 -4.70 -44.25 -30.25
CA GLY A 42 -4.16 -45.58 -29.93
C GLY A 42 -3.40 -45.53 -28.59
N ALA A 43 -4.00 -45.74 -27.42
CA ALA A 43 -4.46 -46.98 -26.78
C ALA A 43 -3.36 -47.85 -26.13
N ALA A 44 -3.54 -48.05 -24.81
CA ALA A 44 -3.04 -49.13 -23.93
C ALA A 44 -1.50 -49.20 -23.67
N LYS A 45 -0.99 -49.62 -22.51
CA LYS A 45 -1.54 -50.46 -21.43
C LYS A 45 -0.68 -50.31 -20.16
N LEU A 46 -1.34 -50.41 -19.00
CA LEU A 46 -0.76 -50.54 -17.66
C LEU A 46 0.01 -51.86 -17.46
N SER A 47 1.03 -51.83 -16.60
CA SER A 47 1.28 -52.91 -15.65
C SER A 47 1.97 -52.40 -14.37
N ILE A 48 1.60 -53.06 -13.27
CA ILE A 48 1.82 -52.75 -11.87
C ILE A 48 2.96 -53.62 -11.35
N GLN A 49 3.83 -53.10 -10.46
CA GLN A 49 4.23 -53.85 -9.26
C GLN A 49 4.83 -52.97 -8.15
N ARG A 50 4.43 -53.30 -6.92
CA ARG A 50 4.75 -52.68 -5.63
C ARG A 50 5.95 -53.36 -4.94
N ARG A 51 6.61 -52.59 -4.05
CA ARG A 51 7.11 -52.88 -2.67
C ARG A 51 8.56 -52.43 -2.49
N LEU A 52 8.80 -51.39 -1.68
CA LEU A 52 9.02 -51.37 -0.21
C LEU A 52 10.42 -51.87 0.20
N LEU A 53 11.30 -50.97 0.66
CA LEU A 53 11.85 -50.92 2.04
C LEU A 53 13.01 -49.90 2.14
N ASP A 54 12.82 -48.95 3.07
CA ASP A 54 13.71 -48.48 4.15
C ASP A 54 15.26 -48.43 4.00
N GLY A 55 15.86 -47.35 4.51
CA GLY A 55 17.29 -47.34 4.89
C GLY A 55 18.02 -46.00 4.76
N SER A 56 18.43 -45.45 5.91
CA SER A 56 19.06 -44.15 6.13
C SER A 56 20.61 -44.16 6.06
N ALA A 57 21.17 -43.03 5.60
CA ALA A 57 22.43 -42.35 5.97
C ALA A 57 23.86 -42.85 5.54
N LYS A 58 24.54 -41.89 4.88
CA LYS A 58 25.96 -41.43 4.94
C LYS A 58 27.08 -42.13 4.13
N ALA A 59 27.60 -41.36 3.16
CA ALA A 59 29.00 -41.06 2.73
C ALA A 59 30.01 -42.23 2.61
N THR A 60 30.69 -42.48 1.49
CA THR A 60 31.75 -41.65 0.88
C THR A 60 32.19 -42.22 -0.49
N THR A 61 32.51 -41.31 -1.42
CA THR A 61 33.58 -41.35 -2.47
C THR A 61 33.43 -42.19 -3.76
N ASP A 62 33.41 -41.42 -4.86
CA ASP A 62 33.87 -41.61 -6.26
C ASP A 62 33.41 -42.80 -7.12
N GLN A 63 32.65 -42.48 -8.18
CA GLN A 63 33.16 -42.56 -9.56
C GLN A 63 32.33 -41.69 -10.52
N GLN A 64 33.05 -40.96 -11.37
CA GLN A 64 32.57 -40.06 -12.43
C GLN A 64 31.85 -40.81 -13.56
N GLY A 65 30.82 -40.17 -14.13
CA GLY A 65 30.14 -40.61 -15.35
C GLY A 65 29.07 -39.64 -15.85
N GLN A 66 29.51 -38.54 -16.48
CA GLN A 66 28.89 -37.74 -17.55
C GLN A 66 27.40 -37.34 -17.50
N ALA A 67 27.16 -36.03 -17.44
CA ALA A 67 26.34 -35.31 -18.42
C ALA A 67 26.76 -33.82 -18.47
N GLN A 68 27.16 -33.37 -19.66
CA GLN A 68 27.33 -31.95 -20.02
C GLN A 68 25.93 -31.29 -20.08
N GLU A 69 25.77 -30.05 -19.61
CA GLU A 69 25.95 -28.84 -20.44
C GLU A 69 25.39 -27.60 -19.70
N GLY A 70 26.15 -26.50 -19.68
CA GLY A 70 25.60 -25.15 -19.55
C GLY A 70 25.97 -24.28 -18.34
N ASP A 71 27.26 -24.17 -17.99
CA ASP A 71 27.75 -23.10 -17.09
C ASP A 71 27.60 -21.72 -17.76
N VAL A 72 26.79 -20.84 -17.18
CA VAL A 72 26.90 -19.40 -17.39
C VAL A 72 27.62 -18.83 -16.16
N VAL A 73 28.95 -18.76 -16.26
CA VAL A 73 29.79 -18.07 -15.28
C VAL A 73 29.71 -16.57 -15.53
N ASP A 74 29.03 -15.85 -14.63
CA ASP A 74 28.96 -14.38 -14.66
C ASP A 74 30.37 -13.82 -14.39
N SER A 75 31.01 -13.27 -15.41
CA SER A 75 32.46 -13.00 -15.44
C SER A 75 32.90 -11.77 -14.62
N ASN A 76 32.05 -11.25 -13.73
CA ASN A 76 32.31 -10.02 -12.96
C ASN A 76 32.08 -10.17 -11.45
N VAL A 77 32.02 -11.40 -10.94
CA VAL A 77 31.82 -11.68 -9.52
C VAL A 77 33.02 -12.44 -8.99
N LEU A 78 33.65 -11.95 -7.91
CA LEU A 78 34.79 -12.62 -7.28
C LEU A 78 34.34 -14.01 -6.78
N PRO A 79 35.21 -15.04 -6.80
CA PRO A 79 34.84 -16.44 -6.52
C PRO A 79 34.16 -16.70 -5.16
N TYR A 80 34.26 -15.77 -4.21
CA TYR A 80 33.60 -15.85 -2.90
C TYR A 80 32.14 -15.32 -2.90
N CYS A 81 31.66 -14.74 -3.99
CA CYS A 81 30.29 -14.24 -4.16
C CYS A 81 29.44 -15.13 -5.11
N SER A 82 29.89 -16.37 -5.35
CA SER A 82 29.12 -17.36 -6.12
C SER A 82 28.40 -18.29 -5.15
N ILE A 83 27.17 -17.95 -4.74
CA ILE A 83 26.27 -18.88 -4.07
C ILE A 83 25.22 -19.32 -5.08
N ASP A 84 25.34 -20.57 -5.51
CA ASP A 84 24.39 -21.42 -6.24
C ASP A 84 23.10 -20.75 -6.72
N GLY A 85 23.08 -20.31 -7.98
CA GLY A 85 21.89 -20.23 -8.85
C GLY A 85 20.65 -19.46 -8.35
N LYS A 86 20.68 -18.83 -7.18
CA LYS A 86 19.56 -18.04 -6.65
C LYS A 86 19.70 -16.64 -7.20
N ARG A 87 18.67 -16.19 -7.94
CA ARG A 87 18.53 -14.80 -8.38
C ARG A 87 18.81 -13.85 -7.21
N LYS A 88 19.56 -12.76 -7.48
CA LYS A 88 19.68 -11.63 -6.55
C LYS A 88 18.27 -11.23 -6.11
N LYS A 89 17.96 -11.41 -4.82
CA LYS A 89 16.68 -11.01 -4.24
C LYS A 89 16.54 -9.50 -4.31
N THR A 90 15.34 -9.01 -4.56
CA THR A 90 15.06 -7.58 -4.52
C THR A 90 15.05 -7.09 -3.07
N ILE A 91 15.33 -5.80 -2.85
CA ILE A 91 15.27 -5.19 -1.50
C ILE A 91 13.94 -5.48 -0.82
N GLY A 92 12.83 -5.39 -1.57
CA GLY A 92 11.49 -5.68 -1.03
C GLY A 92 11.28 -7.15 -0.62
N GLU A 93 11.86 -8.11 -1.35
CA GLU A 93 11.79 -9.53 -0.97
C GLU A 93 12.59 -9.80 0.30
N MET A 94 13.77 -9.20 0.44
CA MET A 94 14.59 -9.31 1.64
C MET A 94 13.91 -8.67 2.86
N GLU A 95 13.30 -7.48 2.68
CA GLU A 95 12.52 -6.80 3.73
C GLU A 95 11.34 -7.66 4.19
N GLN A 96 10.68 -8.32 3.25
CA GLN A 96 9.55 -9.21 3.54
C GLN A 96 10.00 -10.45 4.34
N GLU A 97 11.10 -11.09 3.95
CA GLU A 97 11.68 -12.22 4.69
C GLU A 97 12.08 -11.82 6.11
N PHE A 98 12.67 -10.64 6.27
CA PHE A 98 13.09 -10.10 7.56
C PHE A 98 11.89 -9.82 8.48
N LEU A 99 10.84 -9.16 7.96
CA LEU A 99 9.62 -8.87 8.72
C LEU A 99 8.84 -10.15 9.07
N GLN A 100 8.79 -11.12 8.16
CA GLN A 100 8.15 -12.40 8.40
C GLN A 100 8.90 -13.20 9.48
N ALA A 101 10.23 -13.14 9.48
CA ALA A 101 11.07 -13.80 10.49
C ALA A 101 10.84 -13.21 11.88
N LEU A 102 10.81 -11.88 11.99
CA LEU A 102 10.49 -11.20 13.23
C LEU A 102 9.07 -11.55 13.72
N GLN A 103 8.07 -11.48 12.85
CA GLN A 103 6.70 -11.77 13.23
C GLN A 103 6.53 -13.21 13.75
N ALA A 104 7.09 -14.20 13.04
CA ALA A 104 7.03 -15.60 13.44
C ALA A 104 7.75 -15.86 14.77
N PHE A 105 8.91 -15.22 14.99
CA PHE A 105 9.67 -15.38 16.22
C PHE A 105 8.93 -14.78 17.43
N TYR A 106 8.45 -13.54 17.31
CA TYR A 106 7.84 -12.83 18.44
C TYR A 106 6.39 -13.22 18.73
N TYR A 107 5.59 -13.52 17.71
CA TYR A 107 4.16 -13.83 17.90
C TYR A 107 3.84 -15.32 17.86
N GLU A 108 4.57 -16.11 17.06
CA GLU A 108 4.30 -17.54 16.89
C GLU A 108 5.29 -18.43 17.67
N GLY A 109 6.39 -17.87 18.18
CA GLY A 109 7.45 -18.62 18.85
C GLY A 109 8.20 -19.58 17.94
N LYS A 110 8.18 -19.34 16.62
CA LYS A 110 8.78 -20.21 15.59
C LYS A 110 9.89 -19.46 14.85
N SER A 111 11.07 -20.06 14.72
CA SER A 111 12.14 -19.55 13.84
C SER A 111 11.95 -20.11 12.42
N ILE A 112 11.63 -19.24 11.44
CA ILE A 112 11.46 -19.64 10.03
C ILE A 112 12.78 -19.80 9.28
N MET A 113 13.87 -19.24 9.82
CA MET A 113 15.23 -19.29 9.30
C MET A 113 16.21 -19.48 10.46
N SER A 114 17.43 -19.90 10.15
CA SER A 114 18.49 -20.01 11.15
C SER A 114 19.01 -18.63 11.58
N ASN A 115 19.66 -18.56 12.74
CA ASN A 115 20.23 -17.29 13.24
C ASN A 115 21.28 -16.71 12.29
N GLU A 116 22.09 -17.57 11.65
CA GLU A 116 23.10 -17.14 10.67
C GLU A 116 22.48 -16.58 9.39
N GLU A 117 21.42 -17.23 8.87
CA GLU A 117 20.67 -16.72 7.73
C GLU A 117 19.98 -15.38 8.05
N PHE A 118 19.47 -15.23 9.28
CA PHE A 118 18.86 -13.99 9.73
C PHE A 118 19.88 -12.85 9.85
N ASP A 119 21.06 -13.13 10.40
CA ASP A 119 22.12 -12.13 10.54
C ASP A 119 22.66 -11.70 9.17
N ASN A 120 22.87 -12.63 8.24
CA ASN A 120 23.26 -12.32 6.86
C ASN A 120 22.20 -11.47 6.14
N LEU A 121 20.92 -11.83 6.26
CA LEU A 121 19.81 -11.06 5.66
C LEU A 121 19.74 -9.64 6.23
N LYS A 122 19.96 -9.49 7.54
CA LYS A 122 20.01 -8.20 8.22
C LYS A 122 21.16 -7.35 7.70
N GLU A 123 22.36 -7.92 7.57
CA GLU A 123 23.52 -7.22 7.01
C GLU A 123 23.26 -6.77 5.57
N GLU A 124 22.72 -7.64 4.71
CA GLU A 124 22.38 -7.29 3.32
C GLU A 124 21.38 -6.12 3.24
N LEU A 125 20.35 -6.14 4.09
CA LEU A 125 19.38 -5.04 4.17
C LEU A 125 20.00 -3.73 4.67
N MET A 126 20.98 -3.80 5.57
CA MET A 126 21.75 -2.63 5.99
C MET A 126 22.62 -2.09 4.85
N TRP A 127 23.28 -2.97 4.08
CA TRP A 127 24.12 -2.60 2.94
C TRP A 127 23.33 -1.98 1.79
N GLU A 128 22.11 -2.47 1.54
CA GLU A 128 21.21 -1.95 0.49
C GLU A 128 20.39 -0.72 0.96
N GLY A 129 20.52 -0.31 2.22
CA GLY A 129 19.94 0.94 2.74
C GLY A 129 18.43 0.86 3.01
N SER A 130 17.91 -0.30 3.38
CA SER A 130 16.49 -0.48 3.71
C SER A 130 16.08 0.36 4.92
N SER A 131 14.98 1.10 4.82
CA SER A 131 14.38 1.85 5.93
C SER A 131 13.81 0.95 7.03
N VAL A 132 13.61 -0.35 6.75
CA VAL A 132 13.07 -1.32 7.70
C VAL A 132 14.13 -1.75 8.73
N VAL A 133 15.40 -1.80 8.32
CA VAL A 133 16.52 -2.27 9.15
C VAL A 133 17.40 -1.12 9.63
N MET A 134 17.46 -0.02 8.88
CA MET A 134 18.21 1.18 9.21
C MET A 134 17.48 2.02 10.24
N LEU A 135 17.47 1.53 11.47
CA LEU A 135 17.02 2.28 12.64
C LEU A 135 18.21 3.04 13.24
N SER A 136 18.01 4.30 13.61
CA SER A 136 18.97 5.02 14.43
C SER A 136 19.14 4.33 15.80
N ALA A 137 20.29 4.54 16.46
CA ALA A 137 20.56 3.92 17.75
C ALA A 137 19.47 4.23 18.81
N ASP A 138 18.89 5.43 18.74
CA ASP A 138 17.82 5.86 19.63
C ASP A 138 16.47 5.19 19.31
N GLU A 139 16.15 4.97 18.02
CA GLU A 139 14.95 4.24 17.59
C GLU A 139 15.01 2.76 17.98
N GLN A 140 16.19 2.13 17.83
CA GLN A 140 16.41 0.76 18.28
C GLN A 140 16.19 0.64 19.78
N ARG A 141 16.79 1.55 20.56
CA ARG A 141 16.65 1.59 22.02
C ARG A 141 15.20 1.81 22.44
N PHE A 142 14.45 2.65 21.73
CA PHE A 142 13.03 2.89 21.98
C PHE A 142 12.18 1.64 21.72
N LEU A 143 12.39 0.97 20.58
CA LEU A 143 11.68 -0.27 20.25
C LEU A 143 12.02 -1.39 21.23
N GLU A 144 13.31 -1.59 21.53
CA GLU A 144 13.75 -2.57 22.53
C GLU A 144 13.11 -2.30 23.89
N ALA A 145 13.13 -1.04 24.36
CA ALA A 145 12.53 -0.67 25.63
C ALA A 145 11.02 -0.88 25.65
N SER A 146 10.33 -0.60 24.54
CA SER A 146 8.88 -0.84 24.43
C SER A 146 8.54 -2.33 24.48
N MET A 147 9.32 -3.18 23.81
CA MET A 147 9.13 -4.64 23.84
C MET A 147 9.49 -5.22 25.21
N ALA A 148 10.55 -4.71 25.84
CA ALA A 148 11.00 -5.11 27.17
C ALA A 148 9.95 -4.75 28.25
N TYR A 149 9.32 -3.58 28.13
CA TYR A 149 8.20 -3.17 28.98
C TYR A 149 6.99 -4.09 28.83
N VAL A 150 6.60 -4.42 27.59
CA VAL A 150 5.47 -5.33 27.30
C VAL A 150 5.74 -6.74 27.83
N SER A 151 6.99 -7.21 27.77
CA SER A 151 7.41 -8.50 28.31
C SER A 151 7.64 -8.49 29.84
N GLY A 152 7.38 -7.36 30.52
CA GLY A 152 7.45 -7.23 31.97
C GLY A 152 8.86 -7.08 32.54
N LYS A 153 9.86 -6.80 31.70
CA LYS A 153 11.26 -6.56 32.08
C LYS A 153 11.72 -5.20 31.55
N PRO A 154 11.32 -4.07 32.17
CA PRO A 154 11.70 -2.75 31.68
C PRO A 154 13.22 -2.52 31.78
N ILE A 155 13.85 -2.16 30.65
CA ILE A 155 15.29 -1.82 30.56
C ILE A 155 15.57 -0.32 30.76
N LEU A 156 14.53 0.52 30.64
CA LEU A 156 14.57 1.95 30.88
C LEU A 156 13.61 2.29 32.00
N SER A 157 13.95 3.30 32.79
CA SER A 157 12.98 3.93 33.69
C SER A 157 11.94 4.72 32.89
N ASP A 158 10.74 4.89 33.44
CA ASP A 158 9.65 5.64 32.80
C ASP A 158 10.11 7.04 32.34
N LYS A 159 10.94 7.71 33.16
CA LYS A 159 11.49 9.03 32.84
C LYS A 159 12.43 9.00 31.64
N GLU A 160 13.35 8.05 31.60
CA GLU A 160 14.30 7.90 30.47
C GLU A 160 13.57 7.50 29.19
N PHE A 161 12.51 6.70 29.31
CA PHE A 161 11.66 6.32 28.20
C PHE A 161 10.93 7.54 27.61
N ASP A 162 10.37 8.39 28.46
CA ASP A 162 9.69 9.62 28.04
C ASP A 162 10.67 10.62 27.40
N GLU A 163 11.87 10.79 27.96
CA GLU A 163 12.92 11.65 27.39
C GLU A 163 13.37 11.15 26.00
N LEU A 164 13.58 9.84 25.85
CA LEU A 164 13.95 9.22 24.58
C LEU A 164 12.83 9.39 23.53
N LYS A 165 11.58 9.17 23.95
CA LYS A 165 10.41 9.38 23.10
C LYS A 165 10.31 10.83 22.63
N GLN A 166 10.55 11.79 23.53
CA GLN A 166 10.51 13.20 23.18
C GLN A 166 11.62 13.57 22.19
N LYS A 167 12.83 13.05 22.38
CA LYS A 167 13.94 13.25 21.45
C LYS A 167 13.59 12.75 20.04
N LEU A 168 13.10 11.53 19.93
CA LEU A 168 12.70 10.93 18.65
C LEU A 168 11.56 11.69 17.96
N LYS A 169 10.64 12.30 18.72
CA LYS A 169 9.61 13.20 18.17
C LYS A 169 10.21 14.48 17.59
N MET A 170 11.24 15.05 18.21
CA MET A 170 11.93 16.24 17.70
C MET A 170 12.74 15.92 16.44
N ASP A 171 13.35 14.74 16.39
CA ASP A 171 14.11 14.26 15.24
C ASP A 171 13.21 13.85 14.05
N GLY A 172 11.88 13.81 14.25
CA GLY A 172 10.90 13.50 13.22
C GLY A 172 10.82 12.01 12.86
N SER A 173 11.17 11.12 13.80
CA SER A 173 11.08 9.67 13.61
C SER A 173 9.62 9.23 13.41
N GLU A 174 9.35 8.52 12.31
CA GLU A 174 8.02 7.99 11.99
C GLU A 174 7.55 6.93 13.00
N ILE A 175 8.49 6.23 13.66
CA ILE A 175 8.23 5.12 14.58
C ILE A 175 7.51 5.57 15.86
N VAL A 176 7.71 6.84 16.25
CA VAL A 176 7.14 7.41 17.48
C VAL A 176 5.80 8.12 17.24
N VAL A 177 5.38 8.25 15.99
CA VAL A 177 4.09 8.85 15.62
C VAL A 177 2.97 7.89 16.00
N GLU A 178 2.19 8.25 17.01
CA GLU A 178 1.07 7.44 17.47
C GLU A 178 -0.22 7.81 16.71
N GLY A 179 -0.96 6.79 16.25
CA GLY A 179 -2.29 6.95 15.66
C GLY A 179 -3.36 7.42 16.66
N PRO A 180 -4.63 7.58 16.22
CA PRO A 180 -5.68 8.15 17.05
C PRO A 180 -5.97 7.29 18.29
N ARG A 181 -5.80 7.87 19.48
CA ARG A 181 -6.02 7.20 20.78
C ARG A 181 -7.30 7.71 21.43
N CYS A 182 -8.22 6.80 21.76
CA CYS A 182 -9.47 7.13 22.43
C CYS A 182 -9.38 6.82 23.92
N SER A 183 -9.56 7.84 24.76
CA SER A 183 -9.66 7.65 26.21
C SER A 183 -11.14 7.52 26.59
N LEU A 184 -11.55 6.29 26.94
CA LEU A 184 -12.92 6.01 27.39
C LEU A 184 -13.32 6.80 28.65
N ARG A 185 -12.36 7.03 29.56
CA ARG A 185 -12.57 7.78 30.80
C ARG A 185 -12.76 9.27 30.56
N SER A 186 -11.99 9.86 29.66
CA SER A 186 -12.06 11.31 29.38
C SER A 186 -12.98 11.68 28.22
N ARG A 187 -13.51 10.69 27.49
CA ARG A 187 -14.33 10.86 26.26
C ARG A 187 -13.69 11.79 25.23
N LYS A 188 -12.36 11.76 25.16
CA LYS A 188 -11.54 12.55 24.24
C LYS A 188 -10.72 11.62 23.36
N VAL A 189 -10.53 12.05 22.11
CA VAL A 189 -9.64 11.40 21.15
C VAL A 189 -8.42 12.28 20.97
N TYR A 190 -7.24 11.68 21.08
CA TYR A 190 -5.95 12.33 20.87
C TYR A 190 -5.36 11.84 19.55
N SER A 191 -4.74 12.73 18.80
CA SER A 191 -3.98 12.41 17.59
C SER A 191 -2.78 13.35 17.55
N ASP A 192 -1.59 12.80 17.27
CA ASP A 192 -0.40 13.61 17.09
C ASP A 192 -0.50 14.41 15.77
N LEU A 193 -0.04 15.67 15.78
CA LEU A 193 0.11 16.51 14.59
C LEU A 193 1.59 16.60 14.25
N SER A 194 1.92 16.67 12.97
CA SER A 194 3.29 16.88 12.51
C SER A 194 3.56 18.36 12.22
N VAL A 195 4.83 18.75 12.32
CA VAL A 195 5.30 20.09 11.95
C VAL A 195 5.41 20.18 10.44
N ASP A 196 4.80 21.19 9.83
CA ASP A 196 4.89 21.43 8.39
C ASP A 196 5.94 22.50 8.08
N TYR A 197 7.17 22.03 7.86
CA TYR A 197 8.30 22.87 7.48
C TYR A 197 8.07 23.62 6.16
N PHE A 198 7.32 23.04 5.22
CA PHE A 198 7.07 23.66 3.93
C PHE A 198 6.15 24.88 4.07
N LYS A 199 5.05 24.77 4.82
CA LYS A 199 4.16 25.90 5.11
C LYS A 199 4.87 26.98 5.95
N MET A 200 5.75 26.59 6.87
CA MET A 200 6.59 27.54 7.60
C MET A 200 7.57 28.28 6.68
N PHE A 201 8.17 27.59 5.70
CA PHE A 201 9.03 28.22 4.71
C PHE A 201 8.26 29.21 3.83
N LEU A 202 7.05 28.84 3.37
CA LEU A 202 6.19 29.69 2.54
C LEU A 202 5.81 31.01 3.21
N LEU A 203 5.80 31.05 4.54
CA LEU A 203 5.55 32.27 5.31
C LEU A 203 6.58 33.38 5.02
N ASN A 204 7.81 33.01 4.63
CA ASN A 204 8.88 33.95 4.29
C ASN A 204 8.76 34.51 2.86
N VAL A 205 7.93 33.90 1.99
CA VAL A 205 7.86 34.28 0.57
C VAL A 205 7.45 35.74 0.35
N PRO A 206 6.45 36.31 1.05
CA PRO A 206 6.11 37.73 0.87
C PRO A 206 7.26 38.68 1.21
N ALA A 207 8.01 38.38 2.29
CA ALA A 207 9.18 39.17 2.67
C ALA A 207 10.32 39.01 1.66
N ALA A 208 10.50 37.82 1.09
CA ALA A 208 11.47 37.57 0.04
C ALA A 208 11.16 38.35 -1.24
N VAL A 209 9.88 38.47 -1.62
CA VAL A 209 9.44 39.30 -2.76
C VAL A 209 9.73 40.77 -2.52
N VAL A 210 9.50 41.28 -1.31
CA VAL A 210 9.83 42.67 -0.93
C VAL A 210 11.35 42.88 -0.95
N ALA A 211 12.14 41.95 -0.42
CA ALA A 211 13.60 42.01 -0.42
C ALA A 211 14.18 41.96 -1.85
N LEU A 212 13.63 41.10 -2.71
CA LEU A 212 13.98 41.04 -4.13
C LEU A 212 13.60 42.34 -4.87
N GLY A 213 12.40 42.87 -4.62
CA GLY A 213 11.97 44.15 -5.20
C GLY A 213 12.88 45.30 -4.79
N LEU A 214 13.30 45.34 -3.52
CA LEU A 214 14.24 46.34 -3.02
C LEU A 214 15.64 46.17 -3.62
N PHE A 215 16.09 44.93 -3.84
CA PHE A 215 17.34 44.64 -4.54
C PHE A 215 17.31 45.16 -5.99
N PHE A 216 16.27 44.85 -6.76
CA PHE A 216 16.12 45.36 -8.14
C PHE A 216 15.96 46.88 -8.20
N PHE A 217 15.25 47.48 -7.23
CA PHE A 217 15.09 48.92 -7.16
C PHE A 217 16.42 49.64 -6.88
N LEU A 218 17.27 49.06 -6.02
CA LEU A 218 18.62 49.58 -5.78
C LEU A 218 19.54 49.39 -7.00
N ASP A 219 19.43 48.25 -7.69
CA ASP A 219 20.19 47.96 -8.91
C ASP A 219 19.88 48.98 -10.02
N ASP A 220 18.60 49.27 -10.26
CA ASP A 220 18.13 50.30 -11.20
C ASP A 220 18.64 51.71 -10.82
N LEU A 221 18.63 52.06 -9.52
CA LEU A 221 19.15 53.35 -9.04
C LEU A 221 20.67 53.48 -9.20
N THR A 222 21.40 52.37 -9.11
CA THR A 222 22.86 52.32 -9.28
C THR A 222 23.29 52.11 -10.74
N GLY A 223 22.34 52.06 -11.69
CA GLY A 223 22.65 51.93 -13.11
C GLY A 223 23.27 50.58 -13.51
N PHE A 224 22.90 49.47 -12.83
CA PHE A 224 23.43 48.12 -13.06
C PHE A 224 24.94 47.93 -12.81
N GLU A 225 25.63 48.90 -12.20
CA GLU A 225 27.08 48.82 -11.97
C GLU A 225 27.49 47.71 -10.98
N ILE A 226 26.56 47.18 -10.18
CA ILE A 226 26.79 46.03 -9.26
C ILE A 226 27.13 44.76 -10.06
N THR A 227 26.64 44.65 -11.30
CA THR A 227 26.93 43.53 -12.22
C THR A 227 28.25 43.67 -12.97
N TYR A 228 28.73 44.90 -13.14
CA TYR A 228 29.97 45.23 -13.86
C TYR A 228 31.20 45.44 -12.95
N LEU A 229 31.01 45.38 -11.62
CA LEU A 229 32.06 45.65 -10.63
C LEU A 229 33.23 44.64 -10.61
N LEU A 230 33.07 43.50 -11.30
CA LEU A 230 34.16 42.61 -11.71
C LEU A 230 34.06 42.37 -13.23
N GLU A 231 35.09 42.72 -14.00
CA GLU A 231 35.27 42.36 -15.42
C GLU A 231 35.46 40.83 -15.62
N LEU A 232 34.54 40.03 -15.09
CA LEU A 232 34.52 38.59 -15.27
C LEU A 232 33.77 38.27 -16.58
N PRO A 233 34.33 37.41 -17.45
CA PRO A 233 33.64 37.00 -18.68
C PRO A 233 32.32 36.31 -18.36
N GLU A 234 31.28 36.60 -19.15
CA GLU A 234 30.00 35.87 -19.06
C GLU A 234 30.27 34.36 -19.24
N PRO A 235 29.76 33.48 -18.35
CA PRO A 235 28.63 33.63 -17.44
C PRO A 235 28.97 33.87 -15.95
N PHE A 236 30.23 34.17 -15.61
CA PHE A 236 30.67 34.17 -14.21
C PHE A 236 30.18 35.38 -13.40
N SER A 237 30.00 36.56 -14.02
CA SER A 237 29.49 37.77 -13.33
C SER A 237 28.11 37.56 -12.70
N PHE A 238 27.20 36.91 -13.43
CA PHE A 238 25.87 36.54 -12.94
C PHE A 238 25.95 35.59 -11.73
N ILE A 239 26.87 34.62 -11.76
CA ILE A 239 27.00 33.66 -10.66
C ILE A 239 27.52 34.36 -9.39
N PHE A 240 28.52 35.25 -9.52
CA PHE A 240 29.10 35.95 -8.37
C PHE A 240 28.15 36.96 -7.74
N THR A 241 27.39 37.70 -8.55
CA THR A 241 26.38 38.66 -8.07
C THR A 241 25.28 37.96 -7.29
N TRP A 242 24.71 36.87 -7.83
CA TRP A 242 23.70 36.09 -7.12
C TRP A 242 24.28 35.32 -5.93
N PHE A 243 25.55 34.92 -5.94
CA PHE A 243 26.20 34.30 -4.77
C PHE A 243 26.29 35.27 -3.58
N ALA A 244 26.49 36.57 -3.83
CA ALA A 244 26.49 37.60 -2.79
C ALA A 244 25.07 38.10 -2.45
N ALA A 245 24.21 38.25 -3.47
CA ALA A 245 22.87 38.79 -3.31
C ALA A 245 21.92 37.81 -2.61
N ILE A 246 21.95 36.50 -2.95
CA ILE A 246 21.03 35.50 -2.38
C ILE A 246 21.12 35.44 -0.85
N PRO A 247 22.31 35.32 -0.22
CA PRO A 247 22.42 35.34 1.24
C PRO A 247 21.87 36.64 1.85
N ALA A 248 22.12 37.79 1.22
CA ALA A 248 21.63 39.09 1.70
C ALA A 248 20.10 39.20 1.60
N ILE A 249 19.51 38.74 0.49
CA ILE A 249 18.07 38.70 0.28
C ILE A 249 17.40 37.75 1.28
N ILE A 250 17.98 36.56 1.50
CA ILE A 250 17.49 35.59 2.49
C ILE A 250 17.54 36.18 3.90
N TRP A 251 18.66 36.80 4.28
CA TRP A 251 18.82 37.43 5.59
C TRP A 251 17.82 38.57 5.80
N LEU A 252 17.63 39.44 4.80
CA LEU A 252 16.65 40.53 4.85
C LEU A 252 15.22 39.99 4.95
N SER A 253 14.90 38.95 4.17
CA SER A 253 13.60 38.26 4.20
C SER A 253 13.30 37.67 5.58
N PHE A 254 14.26 36.97 6.19
CA PHE A 254 14.10 36.43 7.54
C PHE A 254 13.93 37.53 8.59
N THR A 255 14.69 38.62 8.47
CA THR A 255 14.62 39.76 9.40
C THR A 255 13.25 40.44 9.33
N LEU A 256 12.76 40.70 8.12
CA LEU A 256 11.43 41.27 7.89
C LEU A 256 10.32 40.33 8.39
N THR A 257 10.46 39.02 8.16
CA THR A 257 9.47 38.03 8.62
C THR A 257 9.44 37.94 10.14
N ASN A 258 10.59 37.88 10.81
CA ASN A 258 10.70 37.83 12.28
C ASN A 258 10.19 39.10 12.97
N PHE A 259 10.18 40.24 12.28
CA PHE A 259 9.57 41.47 12.77
C PHE A 259 8.05 41.38 12.82
N ILE A 260 7.44 40.74 11.82
CA ILE A 260 5.98 40.62 11.66
C ILE A 260 5.43 39.42 12.44
N LEU A 261 6.15 38.29 12.41
CA LEU A 261 5.77 36.99 12.93
C LEU A 261 6.83 36.49 13.91
N LYS A 262 6.47 36.35 15.19
CA LYS A 262 7.35 35.77 16.23
C LYS A 262 6.89 34.37 16.63
N ASP A 263 7.86 33.47 16.81
CA ASP A 263 7.68 32.10 17.31
C ASP A 263 6.55 31.35 16.58
N PHE A 264 6.55 31.42 15.24
CA PHE A 264 5.50 30.80 14.44
C PHE A 264 5.74 29.29 14.28
N LEU A 265 4.69 28.51 14.55
CA LEU A 265 4.66 27.06 14.41
C LEU A 265 3.37 26.66 13.69
N ILE A 266 3.52 25.92 12.59
CA ILE A 266 2.40 25.39 11.83
C ILE A 266 2.36 23.88 12.01
N LEU A 267 1.25 23.40 12.58
CA LEU A 267 0.98 21.99 12.76
C LEU A 267 -0.10 21.54 11.78
N VAL A 268 0.11 20.37 11.19
CA VAL A 268 -0.79 19.73 10.24
C VAL A 268 -1.14 18.33 10.73
N GLY A 269 -2.41 17.98 10.62
CA GLY A 269 -2.87 16.63 10.94
C GLY A 269 -4.34 16.44 10.61
N LEU A 270 -4.79 15.20 10.54
CA LEU A 270 -6.20 14.90 10.26
C LEU A 270 -7.01 14.90 11.55
N CYS A 271 -8.21 15.49 11.51
CA CYS A 271 -9.13 15.36 12.64
C CYS A 271 -9.66 13.92 12.74
N PRO A 272 -9.50 13.23 13.88
CA PRO A 272 -9.97 11.85 14.01
C PRO A 272 -11.49 11.70 14.01
N ASN A 273 -12.24 12.79 14.20
CA ASN A 273 -13.71 12.77 14.18
C ASN A 273 -14.30 13.01 12.79
N CYS A 274 -13.75 13.96 12.03
CA CYS A 274 -14.32 14.41 10.75
C CYS A 274 -13.40 14.17 9.53
N GLY A 275 -12.17 13.69 9.75
CA GLY A 275 -11.20 13.39 8.68
C GLY A 275 -10.68 14.61 7.92
N THR A 276 -11.07 15.83 8.30
CA THR A 276 -10.60 17.06 7.66
C THR A 276 -9.16 17.34 8.06
N GLU A 277 -8.36 17.83 7.10
CA GLU A 277 -7.02 18.35 7.38
C GLU A 277 -7.14 19.61 8.24
N ASN A 278 -6.53 19.55 9.42
CA ASN A 278 -6.48 20.65 10.37
C ASN A 278 -5.10 21.30 10.28
N ASN A 279 -5.08 22.55 9.81
CA ASN A 279 -3.89 23.39 9.81
C ASN A 279 -3.99 24.37 10.98
N SER A 280 -3.19 24.16 12.01
CA SER A 280 -3.18 25.00 13.22
C SER A 280 -1.94 25.87 13.22
N PHE A 281 -2.15 27.19 13.28
CA PHE A 281 -1.08 28.18 13.45
C PHE A 281 -0.97 28.59 14.91
N PHE A 282 0.25 28.55 15.43
CA PHE A 282 0.63 29.10 16.73
C PHE A 282 1.70 30.16 16.48
N GLY A 283 1.60 31.32 17.14
CA GLY A 283 2.57 32.41 16.98
C GLY A 283 2.00 33.78 17.29
N THR A 284 2.84 34.81 17.22
CA THR A 284 2.42 36.20 17.44
C THR A 284 2.51 36.98 16.14
N ILE A 285 1.39 37.60 15.73
CA ILE A 285 1.31 38.44 14.53
C ILE A 285 1.23 39.89 14.99
N LEU A 286 2.24 40.71 14.67
CA LEU A 286 2.22 42.17 14.84
C LEU A 286 1.56 42.63 16.17
N THR A 287 2.02 42.10 17.31
CA THR A 287 1.54 42.34 18.70
C THR A 287 0.26 41.62 19.15
N VAL A 288 -0.50 40.99 18.25
CA VAL A 288 -1.63 40.14 18.61
C VAL A 288 -1.15 38.70 18.77
N SER A 289 -1.14 38.21 20.01
CA SER A 289 -0.84 36.80 20.28
C SER A 289 -1.98 35.93 19.73
N SER A 290 -1.68 35.04 18.78
CA SER A 290 -2.62 34.03 18.31
C SER A 290 -2.76 32.92 19.36
N GLY A 291 -3.42 33.25 20.47
CA GLY A 291 -4.23 32.37 21.30
C GLY A 291 -3.65 31.02 21.75
N GLY A 292 -2.84 31.03 22.82
CA GLY A 292 -2.69 29.92 23.78
C GLY A 292 -2.28 28.53 23.25
N ALA A 293 -2.29 27.53 24.13
CA ALA A 293 -1.92 26.14 23.81
C ALA A 293 -3.02 25.35 23.06
N THR A 294 -4.15 25.98 22.74
CA THR A 294 -5.32 25.29 22.17
C THR A 294 -5.96 26.09 21.05
N ASN A 295 -6.12 25.47 19.88
CA ASN A 295 -6.83 26.04 18.75
C ASN A 295 -8.21 25.35 18.60
N LYS A 296 -9.28 26.14 18.40
CA LYS A 296 -10.63 25.60 18.12
C LYS A 296 -10.85 25.52 16.62
N VAL A 297 -10.71 24.32 16.08
CA VAL A 297 -10.98 24.06 14.65
C VAL A 297 -12.45 23.71 14.45
N LYS A 298 -13.13 24.39 13.52
CA LYS A 298 -14.48 24.01 13.10
C LYS A 298 -14.37 22.81 12.16
N CYS A 299 -14.79 21.62 12.59
CA CYS A 299 -15.11 20.55 11.64
C CYS A 299 -16.20 21.09 10.70
N SER A 300 -15.92 21.14 9.40
CA SER A 300 -16.98 21.40 8.43
C SER A 300 -18.00 20.27 8.60
N ASN A 301 -19.17 20.62 9.12
CA ASN A 301 -20.25 19.66 9.31
C ASN A 301 -20.55 19.00 7.95
N PHE A 302 -20.56 17.67 7.95
CA PHE A 302 -21.01 16.83 6.83
C PHE A 302 -22.42 17.20 6.31
N LEU A 303 -23.16 18.03 7.06
CA LEU A 303 -24.49 18.56 6.72
C LEU A 303 -24.51 19.72 5.70
N LEU A 304 -23.42 20.48 5.51
CA LEU A 304 -23.49 21.67 4.64
C LEU A 304 -23.36 21.36 3.14
N VAL A 305 -22.88 20.17 2.77
CA VAL A 305 -22.90 19.70 1.38
C VAL A 305 -24.33 19.35 0.92
N LEU A 306 -25.26 19.08 1.85
CA LEU A 306 -26.66 18.78 1.53
C LEU A 306 -27.52 20.02 1.28
N ALA A 307 -27.18 21.18 1.86
CA ALA A 307 -28.04 22.37 1.78
C ALA A 307 -28.00 23.09 0.41
N VAL A 308 -26.88 22.99 -0.33
CA VAL A 308 -26.78 23.59 -1.68
C VAL A 308 -27.53 22.75 -2.74
N VAL A 309 -27.91 21.52 -2.42
CA VAL A 309 -28.70 20.65 -3.31
C VAL A 309 -30.22 20.88 -3.16
N ALA A 310 -30.67 21.51 -2.07
CA ALA A 310 -32.08 21.58 -1.71
C ALA A 310 -32.93 22.60 -2.50
N THR A 311 -32.35 23.50 -3.30
CA THR A 311 -33.11 24.50 -4.08
C THR A 311 -33.33 24.14 -5.56
N LYS A 312 -32.85 22.97 -6.02
CA LYS A 312 -33.21 22.41 -7.34
C LYS A 312 -33.88 21.05 -7.25
N ALA A 313 -34.61 20.79 -6.16
CA ALA A 313 -35.41 19.58 -5.99
C ALA A 313 -36.89 19.87 -6.23
N ASN A 314 -37.24 20.31 -7.45
CA ASN A 314 -38.56 20.08 -8.01
C ASN A 314 -38.36 19.85 -9.52
N ALA A 315 -38.69 18.64 -9.96
CA ALA A 315 -38.49 18.09 -11.31
C ALA A 315 -37.11 17.51 -11.65
N ALA A 316 -36.70 16.44 -10.97
CA ALA A 316 -35.97 15.32 -11.58
C ALA A 316 -36.09 14.10 -10.67
N GLY A 317 -36.44 12.94 -11.24
CA GLY A 317 -36.68 11.70 -10.52
C GLY A 317 -35.50 11.26 -9.65
N TYR A 318 -35.82 10.45 -8.63
CA TYR A 318 -34.88 9.77 -7.75
C TYR A 318 -33.79 9.05 -8.58
N SER A 319 -32.61 9.66 -8.73
CA SER A 319 -31.45 8.97 -9.27
C SER A 319 -30.80 8.19 -8.13
N THR A 320 -30.76 6.86 -8.24
CA THR A 320 -29.97 5.99 -7.37
C THR A 320 -28.53 6.50 -7.31
N PRO A 321 -27.83 6.42 -6.15
CA PRO A 321 -26.44 6.86 -6.07
C PRO A 321 -25.56 5.94 -6.93
N VAL A 322 -25.27 6.36 -8.16
CA VAL A 322 -24.40 5.66 -9.11
C VAL A 322 -22.96 5.77 -8.63
N PHE A 323 -22.28 4.63 -8.47
CA PHE A 323 -20.87 4.62 -8.08
C PHE A 323 -20.00 5.25 -9.18
N ARG A 324 -19.29 6.33 -8.84
CA ARG A 324 -18.43 7.07 -9.77
C ARG A 324 -16.98 6.58 -9.67
N PRO A 325 -16.24 6.53 -10.80
CA PRO A 325 -14.82 6.26 -10.79
C PRO A 325 -14.03 7.20 -9.86
N SER A 326 -13.05 6.69 -9.11
CA SER A 326 -12.21 7.51 -8.22
C SER A 326 -11.24 8.41 -9.00
N ALA A 327 -10.40 9.24 -8.38
CA ALA A 327 -9.23 9.78 -9.10
C ALA A 327 -8.21 8.67 -9.39
N TRP A 328 -7.40 8.82 -10.45
CA TRP A 328 -6.23 7.97 -10.68
C TRP A 328 -5.21 8.16 -9.55
N LYS A 329 -4.69 7.05 -9.02
CA LYS A 329 -3.69 7.00 -7.97
C LYS A 329 -2.49 6.20 -8.43
N LEU A 330 -1.29 6.65 -8.08
CA LEU A 330 -0.09 5.84 -8.25
C LEU A 330 -0.12 4.67 -7.27
N ALA A 331 0.08 3.48 -7.78
CA ALA A 331 0.08 2.20 -7.13
C ALA A 331 1.28 1.39 -7.61
N HIS A 332 1.48 0.21 -7.04
CA HIS A 332 2.61 -0.65 -7.30
C HIS A 332 2.05 -2.00 -7.79
N ALA A 333 2.42 -2.45 -9.01
CA ALA A 333 1.87 -3.67 -9.60
C ALA A 333 2.97 -4.64 -10.01
N THR A 334 2.78 -5.90 -9.60
CA THR A 334 3.56 -7.07 -9.99
C THR A 334 2.60 -8.17 -10.49
N PHE A 335 3.15 -9.21 -11.12
CA PHE A 335 2.37 -10.35 -11.60
C PHE A 335 2.79 -11.60 -10.82
N TYR A 336 1.82 -12.45 -10.49
CA TYR A 336 2.06 -13.74 -9.86
C TYR A 336 1.21 -14.82 -10.53
N GLY A 337 1.74 -16.04 -10.54
CA GLY A 337 1.07 -17.22 -11.08
C GLY A 337 1.56 -17.69 -12.44
N ASP A 338 1.08 -18.86 -12.84
CA ASP A 338 1.29 -19.42 -14.17
C ASP A 338 0.10 -19.07 -15.09
N ASN A 339 0.29 -19.18 -16.40
CA ASN A 339 -0.76 -18.92 -17.38
C ASN A 339 -1.94 -19.93 -17.31
N SER A 340 -1.83 -20.95 -16.45
CA SER A 340 -2.76 -22.08 -16.36
C SER A 340 -3.94 -21.81 -15.43
N GLY A 341 -3.83 -20.86 -14.49
CA GLY A 341 -4.95 -20.46 -13.64
C GLY A 341 -5.47 -21.52 -12.67
N ASN A 342 -4.80 -22.66 -12.61
CA ASN A 342 -5.22 -23.82 -11.83
C ASN A 342 -4.54 -23.78 -10.47
N GLY A 343 -5.34 -23.61 -9.41
CA GLY A 343 -4.89 -23.77 -8.03
C GLY A 343 -4.93 -22.52 -7.14
N MET A 344 -5.45 -21.38 -7.61
CA MET A 344 -5.43 -20.14 -6.81
C MET A 344 -6.77 -19.86 -6.14
N GLY A 345 -7.07 -20.60 -5.07
CA GLY A 345 -8.04 -20.15 -4.08
C GLY A 345 -7.50 -18.89 -3.39
N GLY A 346 -7.86 -17.73 -3.93
CA GLY A 346 -7.41 -16.45 -3.37
C GLY A 346 -8.01 -16.17 -1.99
N ALA A 347 -7.41 -15.25 -1.24
CA ALA A 347 -7.83 -14.84 0.09
C ALA A 347 -9.31 -14.39 0.19
N CYS A 348 -9.96 -14.07 -0.93
CA CYS A 348 -11.40 -13.77 -0.98
C CYS A 348 -12.32 -15.01 -0.89
N GLY A 349 -11.79 -16.22 -1.05
CA GLY A 349 -12.56 -17.46 -0.95
C GLY A 349 -13.40 -17.82 -2.19
N TYR A 350 -13.09 -17.26 -3.36
CA TYR A 350 -13.83 -17.52 -4.61
C TYR A 350 -13.50 -18.84 -5.30
N GLY A 351 -12.64 -19.67 -4.70
CA GLY A 351 -12.14 -20.90 -5.32
C GLY A 351 -11.39 -20.59 -6.62
N ASN A 352 -11.60 -21.41 -7.66
CA ASN A 352 -10.97 -21.19 -8.96
C ASN A 352 -11.64 -20.00 -9.68
N VAL A 353 -10.88 -18.94 -9.93
CA VAL A 353 -11.36 -17.69 -10.54
C VAL A 353 -11.90 -17.87 -11.98
N TYR A 354 -11.45 -18.90 -12.71
CA TYR A 354 -11.95 -19.22 -14.04
C TYR A 354 -13.35 -19.85 -13.96
N SER A 355 -13.52 -20.88 -13.12
CA SER A 355 -14.84 -21.52 -12.94
C SER A 355 -15.85 -20.58 -12.29
N SER A 356 -15.39 -19.67 -11.43
CA SER A 356 -16.22 -18.64 -10.80
C SER A 356 -16.62 -17.50 -11.76
N GLY A 357 -16.05 -17.45 -12.97
CA GLY A 357 -16.42 -16.51 -14.03
C GLY A 357 -15.70 -15.16 -13.99
N TYR A 358 -14.61 -15.03 -13.21
CA TYR A 358 -13.77 -13.84 -13.16
C TYR A 358 -12.66 -13.85 -14.23
N GLY A 359 -12.23 -15.03 -14.68
CA GLY A 359 -11.21 -15.19 -15.72
C GLY A 359 -9.80 -14.77 -15.28
N SER A 360 -8.97 -14.35 -16.24
CA SER A 360 -7.59 -13.91 -16.00
C SER A 360 -7.47 -12.46 -15.55
N GLN A 361 -8.53 -11.66 -15.66
CA GLN A 361 -8.56 -10.24 -15.28
C GLN A 361 -8.78 -10.09 -13.76
N THR A 362 -7.89 -10.69 -12.98
CA THR A 362 -7.93 -10.68 -11.52
C THR A 362 -6.64 -10.13 -10.94
N ALA A 363 -6.71 -9.62 -9.71
CA ALA A 363 -5.55 -9.10 -9.01
C ALA A 363 -5.61 -9.36 -7.51
N ALA A 364 -4.42 -9.39 -6.92
CA ALA A 364 -4.23 -9.37 -5.48
C ALA A 364 -4.10 -7.92 -5.01
N LEU A 365 -4.86 -7.53 -4.01
CA LEU A 365 -4.83 -6.19 -3.42
C LEU A 365 -3.84 -6.12 -2.26
N SER A 366 -3.24 -4.96 -2.01
CA SER A 366 -2.49 -4.72 -0.78
C SER A 366 -3.39 -4.86 0.46
N SER A 367 -2.81 -5.11 1.64
CA SER A 367 -3.55 -5.22 2.90
C SER A 367 -4.53 -4.06 3.15
N VAL A 368 -4.11 -2.83 2.83
CA VAL A 368 -4.93 -1.61 2.97
C VAL A 368 -6.15 -1.63 2.04
N LEU A 369 -5.99 -2.06 0.80
CA LEU A 369 -7.09 -2.13 -0.18
C LEU A 369 -7.97 -3.37 0.05
N PHE A 370 -7.37 -4.48 0.48
CA PHE A 370 -8.07 -5.72 0.80
C PHE A 370 -8.96 -5.55 2.04
N ASN A 371 -8.49 -4.79 3.04
CA ASN A 371 -9.21 -4.45 4.27
C ASN A 371 -9.94 -5.65 4.89
N ASN A 372 -9.19 -6.67 5.34
CA ASN A 372 -9.72 -7.93 5.90
C ASN A 372 -10.73 -8.69 5.01
N GLY A 373 -10.85 -8.35 3.73
CA GLY A 373 -11.79 -8.95 2.80
C GLY A 373 -12.95 -8.06 2.39
N TYR A 374 -13.14 -6.89 3.00
CA TYR A 374 -14.15 -5.91 2.57
C TYR A 374 -13.88 -5.39 1.14
N GLY A 375 -12.63 -5.43 0.68
CA GLY A 375 -12.24 -5.09 -0.69
C GLY A 375 -12.46 -6.22 -1.71
N CYS A 376 -12.86 -7.42 -1.29
CA CYS A 376 -13.08 -8.55 -2.20
C CYS A 376 -14.22 -8.28 -3.16
N GLY A 377 -13.96 -8.48 -4.46
CA GLY A 377 -14.91 -8.27 -5.54
C GLY A 377 -14.90 -6.88 -6.17
N GLN A 378 -14.18 -5.91 -5.58
CA GLN A 378 -14.02 -4.56 -6.13
C GLN A 378 -13.30 -4.57 -7.49
N CYS A 379 -13.63 -3.60 -8.34
CA CYS A 379 -13.03 -3.46 -9.67
C CYS A 379 -12.14 -2.22 -9.77
N PHE A 380 -11.00 -2.39 -10.43
CA PHE A 380 -10.02 -1.34 -10.65
C PHE A 380 -9.66 -1.25 -12.13
N GLN A 381 -9.48 -0.04 -12.63
CA GLN A 381 -8.82 0.23 -13.89
C GLN A 381 -7.33 0.45 -13.64
N LEU A 382 -6.50 -0.20 -14.44
CA LEU A 382 -5.05 -0.09 -14.40
C LEU A 382 -4.53 0.48 -15.71
N THR A 383 -3.57 1.39 -15.61
CA THR A 383 -2.79 1.89 -16.75
C THR A 383 -1.29 1.97 -16.41
N CYS A 384 -0.46 1.73 -17.42
CA CYS A 384 0.99 1.67 -17.29
C CYS A 384 1.60 3.01 -17.74
N VAL A 385 2.49 3.60 -16.92
CA VAL A 385 3.01 4.97 -17.17
C VAL A 385 4.53 5.14 -17.10
N LYS A 386 5.31 4.16 -16.62
CA LYS A 386 6.76 4.29 -16.40
C LYS A 386 7.65 3.47 -17.34
N SER A 387 7.10 2.86 -18.39
CA SER A 387 7.85 2.03 -19.34
C SER A 387 7.47 2.32 -20.78
N GLN A 388 8.44 2.25 -21.70
CA GLN A 388 8.21 2.38 -23.14
C GLN A 388 7.35 1.22 -23.70
N TRP A 389 7.31 0.09 -22.99
CA TRP A 389 6.53 -1.09 -23.35
C TRP A 389 5.09 -1.05 -22.81
N CYS A 390 4.69 0.05 -22.17
CA CYS A 390 3.33 0.23 -21.68
C CYS A 390 2.32 0.21 -22.84
N TYR A 391 1.31 -0.65 -22.72
CA TYR A 391 0.15 -0.60 -23.61
C TYR A 391 -0.60 0.72 -23.42
N LYS A 392 -0.92 1.38 -24.54
CA LYS A 392 -1.68 2.64 -24.55
C LYS A 392 -3.17 2.34 -24.38
N GLY A 393 -3.59 2.11 -23.14
CA GLY A 393 -4.98 1.85 -22.78
C GLY A 393 -5.11 1.57 -21.28
N TYR A 394 -6.28 1.11 -20.87
CA TYR A 394 -6.51 0.63 -19.50
C TYR A 394 -7.12 -0.78 -19.55
N THR A 395 -6.87 -1.55 -18.51
CA THR A 395 -7.54 -2.84 -18.29
C THR A 395 -8.36 -2.78 -17.00
N THR A 396 -9.51 -3.45 -16.98
CA THR A 396 -10.32 -3.56 -15.76
C THR A 396 -10.06 -4.91 -15.12
N ILE A 397 -9.69 -4.90 -13.86
CA ILE A 397 -9.36 -6.09 -13.07
C ILE A 397 -10.28 -6.19 -11.86
N THR A 398 -10.47 -7.42 -11.38
CA THR A 398 -11.23 -7.72 -10.16
C THR A 398 -10.31 -8.09 -9.01
N ALA A 399 -10.55 -7.53 -7.84
CA ALA A 399 -9.91 -7.94 -6.59
C ALA A 399 -10.40 -9.32 -6.15
N THR A 400 -9.52 -10.32 -6.18
CA THR A 400 -9.86 -11.70 -5.78
C THR A 400 -8.88 -12.29 -4.77
N ASN A 401 -7.78 -11.60 -4.47
CA ASN A 401 -6.75 -12.09 -3.58
C ASN A 401 -6.11 -10.97 -2.74
N LEU A 402 -5.29 -11.36 -1.77
CA LEU A 402 -4.48 -10.49 -0.93
C LEU A 402 -3.00 -10.63 -1.33
N CYS A 403 -2.35 -9.50 -1.54
CA CYS A 403 -0.92 -9.36 -1.75
C CYS A 403 -0.31 -8.80 -0.47
N PRO A 404 0.64 -9.51 0.17
CA PRO A 404 1.56 -8.90 1.13
C PRO A 404 2.29 -7.71 0.48
N PRO A 405 2.76 -6.71 1.27
CA PRO A 405 3.37 -5.51 0.73
C PRO A 405 4.56 -5.84 -0.19
N ASN A 406 4.48 -5.41 -1.45
CA ASN A 406 5.47 -5.65 -2.52
C ASN A 406 5.77 -4.35 -3.28
N SER A 407 6.90 -4.34 -4.01
CA SER A 407 7.36 -3.21 -4.83
C SER A 407 7.13 -3.44 -6.35
N GLY A 408 6.43 -2.52 -7.02
CA GLY A 408 6.19 -2.46 -8.49
C GLY A 408 5.67 -1.06 -8.86
N VAL A 409 5.31 -0.62 -10.07
CA VAL A 409 4.64 0.73 -10.23
C VAL A 409 3.59 0.73 -11.34
N ALA A 410 2.35 1.13 -11.04
CA ALA A 410 1.21 1.28 -11.95
C ALA A 410 0.30 2.45 -11.53
N LEU A 411 -0.53 3.00 -12.41
CA LEU A 411 -1.64 3.87 -11.99
C LEU A 411 -2.90 3.03 -11.86
N GLN A 412 -3.65 3.21 -10.78
CA GLN A 412 -4.94 2.57 -10.54
C GLN A 412 -6.05 3.58 -10.30
N GLN A 413 -7.27 3.22 -10.69
CA GLN A 413 -8.48 3.96 -10.38
C GLN A 413 -9.58 2.96 -10.03
N ARG A 414 -10.36 3.20 -8.98
CA ARG A 414 -11.48 2.33 -8.64
C ARG A 414 -12.67 2.64 -9.56
N VAL A 415 -13.35 1.61 -10.05
CA VAL A 415 -14.47 1.74 -11.01
C VAL A 415 -15.63 0.81 -10.69
N PRO A 416 -16.86 1.12 -11.14
CA PRO A 416 -17.99 0.19 -11.00
C PRO A 416 -17.72 -1.13 -11.73
N CYS A 417 -18.03 -2.22 -11.05
CA CYS A 417 -17.99 -3.57 -11.57
C CYS A 417 -19.18 -3.84 -12.49
N VAL A 418 -18.92 -4.02 -13.78
CA VAL A 418 -19.90 -4.50 -14.73
C VAL A 418 -19.89 -6.03 -14.73
N ARG A 419 -20.94 -6.65 -14.19
CA ARG A 419 -21.10 -8.12 -14.11
C ARG A 419 -22.29 -8.59 -14.92
N ARG A 420 -22.17 -9.79 -15.49
CA ARG A 420 -23.28 -10.50 -16.17
C ARG A 420 -23.94 -11.47 -15.19
N GLY A 421 -25.26 -11.50 -15.18
CA GLY A 421 -26.06 -12.29 -14.23
C GLY A 421 -26.17 -11.64 -12.84
N GLY A 422 -26.83 -12.32 -11.90
CA GLY A 422 -26.98 -11.85 -10.53
C GLY A 422 -25.94 -12.40 -9.57
N LEU A 423 -26.15 -12.10 -8.30
CA LEU A 423 -25.31 -12.53 -7.19
C LEU A 423 -25.27 -14.07 -7.08
N ARG A 424 -24.10 -14.60 -6.71
CA ARG A 424 -23.87 -16.02 -6.48
C ARG A 424 -23.44 -16.27 -5.05
N PHE A 425 -24.02 -17.28 -4.41
CA PHE A 425 -23.81 -17.60 -3.00
C PHE A 425 -23.34 -19.04 -2.89
N TYR A 426 -22.09 -19.25 -2.47
CA TYR A 426 -21.55 -20.57 -2.21
C TYR A 426 -21.70 -20.90 -0.74
N PHE A 427 -22.36 -22.02 -0.43
CA PHE A 427 -22.68 -22.41 0.94
C PHE A 427 -21.67 -23.41 1.49
N GLN A 428 -21.28 -23.23 2.74
CA GLN A 428 -20.54 -24.20 3.54
C GLN A 428 -21.20 -24.33 4.92
N GLY A 429 -21.00 -25.48 5.55
CA GLY A 429 -21.48 -25.77 6.90
C GLY A 429 -22.64 -26.75 6.95
N ASN A 430 -23.59 -26.54 7.87
CA ASN A 430 -24.71 -27.45 8.11
C ASN A 430 -26.00 -26.69 8.52
N GLY A 431 -27.07 -27.41 8.86
CA GLY A 431 -28.36 -26.79 9.20
C GLY A 431 -28.37 -25.91 10.47
N TYR A 432 -27.31 -25.93 11.28
CA TYR A 432 -27.17 -25.17 12.52
C TYR A 432 -26.15 -24.02 12.42
N TRP A 433 -25.22 -24.08 11.47
CA TRP A 433 -24.30 -23.00 11.15
C TRP A 433 -24.11 -22.91 9.64
N LEU A 434 -24.25 -21.70 9.10
CA LEU A 434 -24.14 -21.46 7.67
C LEU A 434 -23.03 -20.45 7.42
N LEU A 435 -22.05 -20.83 6.60
CA LEU A 435 -21.04 -19.94 6.04
C LEU A 435 -21.34 -19.73 4.56
N VAL A 436 -21.36 -18.47 4.13
CA VAL A 436 -21.73 -18.08 2.78
C VAL A 436 -20.63 -17.22 2.18
N TYR A 437 -20.16 -17.61 1.00
CA TYR A 437 -19.28 -16.79 0.17
C TYR A 437 -20.09 -16.11 -0.92
N VAL A 438 -19.99 -14.79 -1.00
CA VAL A 438 -20.73 -14.01 -2.00
C VAL A 438 -19.84 -13.62 -3.17
N MET A 439 -20.31 -13.93 -4.36
CA MET A 439 -19.59 -13.78 -5.62
C MET A 439 -20.45 -13.05 -6.66
N ASN A 440 -19.80 -12.59 -7.72
CA ASN A 440 -20.42 -11.92 -8.87
C ASN A 440 -21.20 -10.64 -8.51
N VAL A 441 -20.66 -9.85 -7.57
CA VAL A 441 -21.23 -8.58 -7.12
C VAL A 441 -20.95 -7.50 -8.17
N GLY A 442 -22.01 -6.87 -8.68
CA GLY A 442 -21.95 -5.70 -9.57
C GLY A 442 -21.82 -4.39 -8.81
N GLY A 443 -21.80 -3.25 -9.52
CA GLY A 443 -21.76 -1.93 -8.90
C GLY A 443 -20.46 -1.69 -8.13
N GLY A 444 -20.54 -1.48 -6.80
CA GLY A 444 -19.35 -1.24 -5.96
C GLY A 444 -18.39 -2.43 -5.85
N GLY A 445 -18.89 -3.66 -6.11
CA GLY A 445 -18.14 -4.92 -6.01
C GLY A 445 -17.83 -5.36 -4.58
N ASP A 446 -18.17 -4.54 -3.58
CA ASP A 446 -17.86 -4.69 -2.17
C ASP A 446 -19.11 -4.89 -1.31
N ILE A 447 -18.94 -5.59 -0.19
CA ILE A 447 -20.01 -5.88 0.77
C ILE A 447 -19.56 -5.42 2.15
N TRP A 448 -20.41 -4.67 2.85
CA TRP A 448 -20.20 -4.24 4.23
C TRP A 448 -20.86 -5.15 5.25
N SER A 449 -22.11 -5.51 4.99
CA SER A 449 -22.88 -6.33 5.92
C SER A 449 -23.88 -7.22 5.20
N MET A 450 -24.14 -8.36 5.81
CA MET A 450 -25.11 -9.32 5.33
C MET A 450 -26.04 -9.78 6.45
N ALA A 451 -27.28 -10.07 6.09
CA ALA A 451 -28.24 -10.74 6.94
C ALA A 451 -28.90 -11.89 6.17
N VAL A 452 -29.19 -12.97 6.88
CA VAL A 452 -29.91 -14.14 6.35
C VAL A 452 -31.29 -14.21 6.99
N LYS A 453 -32.28 -14.65 6.22
CA LYS A 453 -33.63 -14.91 6.69
C LYS A 453 -34.08 -16.28 6.21
N GLY A 454 -34.50 -17.13 7.15
CA GLY A 454 -35.20 -18.38 6.86
C GLY A 454 -36.69 -18.15 6.68
N SER A 455 -37.39 -19.10 6.06
CA SER A 455 -38.86 -19.06 5.91
C SER A 455 -39.62 -19.03 7.23
N LYS A 456 -39.04 -19.58 8.31
CA LYS A 456 -39.61 -19.63 9.66
C LYS A 456 -38.88 -18.70 10.65
N SER A 457 -37.88 -17.94 10.21
CA SER A 457 -37.08 -17.05 11.06
C SER A 457 -37.12 -15.59 10.61
N GLY A 458 -36.73 -14.69 11.52
CA GLY A 458 -36.52 -13.28 11.22
C GLY A 458 -35.23 -13.02 10.44
N TRP A 459 -34.93 -11.76 10.17
CA TRP A 459 -33.62 -11.36 9.64
C TRP A 459 -32.56 -11.51 10.74
N ILE A 460 -31.55 -12.32 10.48
CA ILE A 460 -30.43 -12.61 11.38
C ILE A 460 -29.18 -12.01 10.75
N ASN A 461 -28.50 -11.12 11.47
CA ASN A 461 -27.25 -10.55 11.00
C ASN A 461 -26.16 -11.61 10.97
N MET A 462 -25.40 -11.65 9.87
CA MET A 462 -24.27 -12.55 9.71
C MET A 462 -22.99 -11.85 10.16
N SER A 463 -22.10 -12.58 10.82
CA SER A 463 -20.77 -12.09 11.18
C SER A 463 -19.84 -12.24 9.99
N HIS A 464 -19.08 -11.19 9.67
CA HIS A 464 -18.00 -11.27 8.68
C HIS A 464 -16.84 -12.07 9.28
N ASN A 465 -16.23 -12.97 8.50
CA ASN A 465 -15.09 -13.76 8.93
C ASN A 465 -13.82 -13.29 8.21
N TRP A 466 -13.49 -13.89 7.06
CA TRP A 466 -12.34 -13.50 6.23
C TRP A 466 -12.71 -13.48 4.75
N GLY A 467 -12.18 -12.53 3.99
CA GLY A 467 -12.48 -12.43 2.56
C GLY A 467 -13.95 -12.07 2.31
N ALA A 468 -14.57 -12.68 1.32
CA ALA A 468 -15.99 -12.49 1.02
C ALA A 468 -16.91 -13.48 1.75
N SER A 469 -16.53 -13.93 2.94
CA SER A 469 -17.24 -14.97 3.71
C SER A 469 -17.98 -14.41 4.93
N TYR A 470 -19.23 -14.85 5.10
CA TYR A 470 -20.15 -14.40 6.14
C TYR A 470 -20.78 -15.61 6.83
N GLN A 471 -20.75 -15.64 8.16
CA GLN A 471 -21.23 -16.75 8.97
C GLN A 471 -22.47 -16.38 9.79
N ALA A 472 -23.40 -17.33 9.91
CA ALA A 472 -24.56 -17.24 10.79
C ALA A 472 -24.68 -18.50 11.64
N PHE A 473 -24.84 -18.31 12.95
CA PHE A 473 -25.13 -19.38 13.91
C PHE A 473 -26.63 -19.41 14.17
N ALA A 474 -27.38 -20.15 13.36
CA ALA A 474 -28.82 -20.24 13.44
C ALA A 474 -29.35 -21.55 12.84
N THR A 475 -30.49 -22.03 13.35
CA THR A 475 -31.21 -23.19 12.82
C THR A 475 -31.91 -22.84 11.50
N LEU A 476 -31.18 -22.99 10.40
CA LEU A 476 -31.61 -22.66 9.03
C LEU A 476 -31.89 -23.89 8.17
N GLY A 477 -31.60 -25.09 8.68
CA GLY A 477 -31.92 -26.36 8.02
C GLY A 477 -33.43 -26.52 7.78
N GLY A 478 -33.81 -26.99 6.59
CA GLY A 478 -35.21 -27.21 6.24
C GLY A 478 -36.02 -25.94 5.96
N GLN A 479 -35.35 -24.79 5.76
CA GLN A 479 -35.99 -23.51 5.47
C GLN A 479 -35.44 -22.92 4.17
N SER A 480 -36.29 -22.24 3.39
CA SER A 480 -35.78 -21.45 2.26
C SER A 480 -35.03 -20.23 2.78
N LEU A 481 -33.92 -19.90 2.14
CA LEU A 481 -33.02 -18.84 2.60
C LEU A 481 -33.09 -17.61 1.69
N SER A 482 -33.21 -16.45 2.30
CA SER A 482 -33.14 -15.14 1.67
C SER A 482 -31.98 -14.36 2.27
N PHE A 483 -31.35 -13.50 1.49
CA PHE A 483 -30.21 -12.70 1.91
C PHE A 483 -30.47 -11.21 1.71
N LYS A 484 -30.06 -10.41 2.67
CA LYS A 484 -30.02 -8.96 2.58
C LYS A 484 -28.55 -8.56 2.60
N ILE A 485 -28.08 -7.90 1.55
CA ILE A 485 -26.69 -7.50 1.36
C ILE A 485 -26.61 -5.99 1.30
N THR A 486 -25.66 -5.40 2.00
CA THR A 486 -25.40 -3.95 1.95
C THR A 486 -24.00 -3.72 1.40
N SER A 487 -23.89 -2.90 0.35
CA SER A 487 -22.58 -2.52 -0.19
C SER A 487 -21.86 -1.54 0.73
N TYR A 488 -20.53 -1.65 0.77
CA TYR A 488 -19.69 -0.80 1.61
C TYR A 488 -19.58 0.63 1.09
N THR A 489 -19.56 0.83 -0.23
CA THR A 489 -19.25 2.14 -0.79
C THR A 489 -20.44 3.05 -0.98
N ASN A 490 -21.57 2.50 -1.44
CA ASN A 490 -22.77 3.30 -1.69
C ASN A 490 -23.84 3.09 -0.60
N HIS A 491 -23.59 2.23 0.40
CA HIS A 491 -24.53 1.82 1.44
C HIS A 491 -25.90 1.37 0.91
N GLN A 492 -25.99 0.98 -0.36
CA GLN A 492 -27.21 0.45 -0.94
C GLN A 492 -27.43 -0.97 -0.39
N THR A 493 -28.66 -1.23 0.02
CA THR A 493 -29.09 -2.55 0.47
C THR A 493 -29.92 -3.22 -0.62
N LEU A 494 -29.54 -4.44 -0.97
CA LEU A 494 -30.24 -5.31 -1.90
C LEU A 494 -30.75 -6.54 -1.16
N VAL A 495 -31.99 -6.93 -1.45
CA VAL A 495 -32.60 -8.13 -0.87
C VAL A 495 -32.80 -9.18 -1.97
N ALA A 496 -32.16 -10.32 -1.80
CA ALA A 496 -32.32 -11.50 -2.63
C ALA A 496 -33.26 -12.49 -1.91
N TYR A 497 -34.49 -12.60 -2.38
CA TYR A 497 -35.48 -13.51 -1.80
C TYR A 497 -35.34 -14.92 -2.35
N ASN A 498 -35.56 -15.92 -1.48
CA ASN A 498 -35.62 -17.34 -1.83
C ASN A 498 -34.44 -17.82 -2.70
N VAL A 499 -33.23 -17.40 -2.34
CA VAL A 499 -31.98 -17.76 -3.04
C VAL A 499 -31.75 -19.27 -3.01
N ALA A 500 -32.05 -19.92 -1.88
CA ALA A 500 -31.92 -21.35 -1.71
C ALA A 500 -33.24 -21.97 -1.24
N PRO A 501 -33.63 -23.14 -1.81
CA PRO A 501 -34.83 -23.86 -1.39
C PRO A 501 -34.65 -24.52 -0.02
N ALA A 502 -35.73 -25.02 0.59
CA ALA A 502 -35.68 -25.62 1.93
C ALA A 502 -34.77 -26.85 2.06
N ASN A 503 -34.53 -27.56 0.96
CA ASN A 503 -33.65 -28.71 0.85
C ASN A 503 -32.23 -28.33 0.38
N TRP A 504 -31.77 -27.12 0.70
CA TRP A 504 -30.44 -26.66 0.34
C TRP A 504 -29.35 -27.57 0.93
N GLN A 505 -28.29 -27.78 0.14
CA GLN A 505 -27.11 -28.54 0.55
C GLN A 505 -25.88 -27.64 0.65
N PRO A 506 -24.96 -27.90 1.59
CA PRO A 506 -23.64 -27.26 1.62
C PRO A 506 -22.75 -27.80 0.49
N GLY A 507 -21.78 -27.00 0.04
CA GLY A 507 -20.84 -27.35 -1.02
C GLY A 507 -21.31 -27.01 -2.43
N ILE A 508 -22.45 -26.33 -2.60
CA ILE A 508 -22.96 -25.88 -3.89
C ILE A 508 -23.20 -24.37 -3.93
N THR A 509 -23.24 -23.82 -5.14
CA THR A 509 -23.45 -22.38 -5.39
C THR A 509 -24.87 -22.13 -5.87
N TYR A 510 -25.58 -21.22 -5.21
CA TYR A 510 -26.90 -20.73 -5.62
C TYR A 510 -26.75 -19.39 -6.33
N SER A 511 -27.41 -19.24 -7.47
CA SER A 511 -27.38 -18.00 -8.25
C SER A 511 -28.72 -17.28 -8.18
N THR A 512 -28.67 -15.97 -8.31
CA THR A 512 -29.85 -15.09 -8.29
C THR A 512 -29.91 -14.26 -9.57
N TYR A 513 -31.05 -13.61 -9.79
CA TYR A 513 -31.24 -12.68 -10.92
C TYR A 513 -31.03 -11.21 -10.52
N VAL A 514 -30.84 -10.95 -9.22
CA VAL A 514 -30.68 -9.60 -8.68
C VAL A 514 -29.19 -9.25 -8.54
N ASN A 515 -28.82 -8.01 -8.87
CA ASN A 515 -27.47 -7.50 -8.69
C ASN A 515 -27.48 -5.99 -8.40
N PHE A 516 -26.34 -5.48 -7.94
CA PHE A 516 -26.09 -4.05 -7.83
C PHE A 516 -25.70 -3.47 -9.20
N HIS A 517 -26.06 -2.22 -9.44
CA HIS A 517 -25.86 -1.51 -10.71
C HIS A 517 -25.22 -0.13 -10.49
#